data_AF-A0A930DE00-F1
#
_entry.id   AF-A0A930DE00-F1
#
_cell.length_a   1.000
_cell.length_b   1.000
_cell.length_c   1.000
_cell.angle_alpha   90.00
_cell.angle_beta   90.00
_cell.angle_gamma   90.00
#
_symmetry.space_group_name_H-M   'P 1'
#
loop_
_entity.id
_entity.type
_entity.pdbx_description
1 polymer ?
#
loop_
_entity_poly.entity_id
_entity_poly.type
_entity_poly.pdbx_seq_one_letter_code
_entity_poly.pdbx_strand_id
1 'polypeptide(L)'
;LRATGNNEAMIRALGVNTGHAKLLALVISNGLIGLSGGLIVQSQKYADINAGTGAIVIGLAAIVIGEVILGKVISFWMKLSAAVVGSVVYFVIRGIVLQLGMDANDMKMLSAIIVALALAVPVMSAKIRAKRAYSPKGE
;
A
#
# COMPACT_ATOMS: atom_id res chain seq x y z
N LEU A 1 3.44 -10.82 -21.59
CA LEU A 1 3.17 -10.70 -20.14
C LEU A 1 1.70 -10.48 -19.81
N ARG A 2 1.07 -9.37 -20.25
CA ARG A 2 -0.36 -9.14 -19.98
C ARG A 2 -1.28 -10.14 -20.70
N ALA A 3 -0.98 -10.46 -21.96
CA ALA A 3 -1.73 -11.48 -22.72
C ALA A 3 -1.55 -12.90 -22.15
N THR A 4 -0.34 -13.26 -21.69
CA THR A 4 -0.06 -14.52 -20.97
C THR A 4 -0.75 -14.60 -19.60
N GLY A 5 -1.05 -13.47 -18.97
CA GLY A 5 -1.78 -13.39 -17.70
C GLY A 5 -3.30 -13.49 -17.85
N ASN A 6 -3.86 -12.99 -18.97
CA ASN A 6 -5.31 -13.02 -19.22
C ASN A 6 -5.79 -14.39 -19.73
N ASN A 7 -5.04 -15.04 -20.63
CA ASN A 7 -5.38 -16.39 -21.10
C ASN A 7 -4.14 -17.12 -21.63
N GLU A 8 -3.61 -18.04 -20.81
CA GLU A 8 -2.41 -18.79 -21.14
C GLU A 8 -2.62 -19.79 -22.29
N ALA A 9 -3.81 -20.40 -22.36
CA ALA A 9 -4.13 -21.38 -23.40
C ALA A 9 -4.16 -20.76 -24.80
N MET A 10 -4.68 -19.53 -24.92
CA MET A 10 -4.70 -18.78 -26.18
C MET A 10 -3.29 -18.43 -26.67
N ILE A 11 -2.40 -18.02 -25.76
CA ILE A 11 -1.03 -17.63 -26.12
C ILE A 11 -0.16 -18.85 -26.48
N ARG A 12 -0.38 -19.99 -25.80
CA ARG A 12 0.24 -21.27 -26.20
C ARG A 12 -0.24 -21.70 -27.59
N ALA A 13 -1.52 -21.55 -27.90
CA ALA A 13 -2.08 -21.86 -29.23
C ALA A 13 -1.55 -20.92 -30.34
N LEU A 14 -1.19 -19.68 -29.98
CA LEU A 14 -0.55 -18.71 -30.88
C LEU A 14 0.96 -18.97 -31.11
N GLY A 15 1.49 -20.10 -30.63
CA GLY A 15 2.88 -20.51 -30.83
C GLY A 15 3.89 -19.85 -29.87
N VAL A 16 3.44 -19.08 -28.87
CA VAL A 16 4.34 -18.43 -27.91
C VAL A 16 4.46 -19.29 -26.65
N ASN A 17 5.69 -19.63 -26.26
CA ASN A 17 5.96 -20.38 -25.04
C ASN A 17 5.70 -19.50 -23.80
N THR A 18 4.59 -19.77 -23.11
CA THR A 18 4.18 -19.03 -21.90
C THR A 18 5.08 -19.31 -20.71
N GLY A 19 5.77 -20.46 -20.68
CA GLY A 19 6.75 -20.82 -19.66
C GLY A 19 7.94 -19.85 -19.67
N HIS A 20 8.55 -19.63 -20.84
CA HIS A 20 9.64 -18.66 -20.98
C HIS A 20 9.18 -17.23 -20.67
N ALA A 21 7.97 -16.86 -21.09
CA ALA A 21 7.41 -15.54 -20.77
C ALA A 21 7.23 -15.34 -19.26
N LYS A 22 6.76 -16.35 -18.53
CA LYS A 22 6.62 -16.31 -17.06
C LYS A 22 7.98 -16.27 -16.37
N LEU A 23 8.92 -17.09 -16.81
CA LEU A 23 10.26 -17.18 -16.23
C LEU A 23 11.02 -15.85 -16.41
N LEU A 24 10.95 -15.24 -17.59
CA LEU A 24 11.47 -13.88 -17.83
C LEU A 24 10.82 -12.84 -16.90
N ALA A 25 9.50 -12.86 -16.74
CA ALA A 25 8.82 -11.96 -15.81
C ALA A 25 9.28 -12.15 -14.36
N LEU A 26 9.43 -13.40 -13.94
CA LEU A 26 9.83 -13.76 -12.58
C LEU A 26 11.27 -13.30 -12.29
N VAL A 27 12.20 -13.55 -13.22
CA VAL A 27 13.60 -13.15 -13.09
C VAL A 27 13.73 -11.63 -13.07
N ILE A 28 13.04 -10.92 -13.96
CA ILE A 28 13.08 -9.45 -13.98
C ILE A 28 12.47 -8.87 -12.69
N SER A 29 11.32 -9.39 -12.24
CA SER A 29 10.66 -8.92 -11.02
C SER A 29 11.54 -9.14 -9.78
N ASN A 30 12.08 -10.35 -9.60
CA ASN A 30 12.93 -10.66 -8.45
C ASN A 30 14.29 -9.93 -8.53
N GLY A 31 14.85 -9.76 -9.72
CA GLY A 31 16.06 -8.98 -9.93
C GLY A 31 15.91 -7.52 -9.52
N LEU A 32 14.79 -6.88 -9.88
CA LEU A 32 14.50 -5.51 -9.48
C LEU A 32 14.25 -5.37 -7.97
N ILE A 33 13.53 -6.32 -7.37
CA ILE A 33 13.30 -6.35 -5.91
C ILE A 33 14.63 -6.50 -5.16
N GLY A 34 15.48 -7.44 -5.59
CA GLY A 34 16.79 -7.68 -4.98
C GLY A 34 17.74 -6.48 -5.12
N LEU A 35 17.78 -5.86 -6.31
CA LEU A 35 18.57 -4.66 -6.55
C LEU A 35 18.11 -3.47 -5.70
N SER A 36 16.79 -3.26 -5.59
CA SER A 36 16.25 -2.22 -4.71
C SER A 36 16.59 -2.48 -3.24
N GLY A 37 16.51 -3.73 -2.78
CA GLY A 37 16.90 -4.11 -1.42
C GLY A 37 18.38 -3.83 -1.14
N GLY A 38 19.26 -4.17 -2.10
CA GLY A 38 20.70 -3.88 -2.00
C GLY A 38 21.01 -2.39 -1.91
N LEU A 39 20.33 -1.55 -2.70
CA LEU A 39 20.49 -0.09 -2.64
C LEU A 39 20.04 0.51 -1.29
N ILE A 40 18.99 -0.05 -0.69
CA ILE A 40 18.52 0.38 0.63
C ILE A 40 19.54 0.05 1.71
N VAL A 41 20.09 -1.17 1.71
CA VAL A 41 21.12 -1.59 2.67
C VAL A 41 22.40 -0.75 2.49
N GLN A 42 22.79 -0.46 1.25
CA GLN A 42 23.92 0.44 0.98
C GLN A 42 23.67 1.84 1.55
N SER A 43 22.45 2.37 1.39
CA SER A 43 22.08 3.71 1.88
C SER A 43 22.01 3.78 3.41
N GLN A 44 21.52 2.72 4.06
CA GLN A 44 21.37 2.65 5.52
C GLN A 44 22.64 2.18 6.24
N LYS A 45 23.62 1.62 5.52
CA LYS A 45 24.87 1.03 6.05
C LYS A 45 24.67 -0.10 7.06
N TYR A 46 23.44 -0.60 7.21
CA TYR A 46 23.04 -1.67 8.11
C TYR A 46 21.93 -2.49 7.47
N ALA A 47 21.92 -3.79 7.74
CA ALA A 47 20.90 -4.71 7.23
C ALA A 47 20.07 -5.25 8.40
N ASP A 48 18.78 -4.87 8.44
CA ASP A 48 17.79 -5.38 9.40
C ASP A 48 16.70 -6.16 8.65
N ILE A 49 16.40 -7.38 9.11
CA ILE A 49 15.31 -8.22 8.58
C ILE A 49 13.95 -7.52 8.76
N ASN A 50 13.81 -6.71 9.81
CA ASN A 50 12.58 -6.00 10.13
C ASN A 50 12.34 -4.75 9.27
N ALA A 51 13.36 -4.29 8.52
CA ALA A 51 13.22 -3.13 7.65
C ALA A 51 12.20 -3.37 6.52
N GLY A 52 12.16 -4.60 5.97
CA GLY A 52 11.22 -4.99 4.91
C GLY A 52 9.79 -5.05 5.41
N THR A 53 9.55 -5.62 6.59
CA THR A 53 8.22 -5.75 7.18
C THR A 53 7.60 -4.38 7.46
N GLY A 54 8.39 -3.43 7.96
CA GLY A 54 7.95 -2.05 8.18
C GLY A 54 7.54 -1.36 6.87
N ALA A 55 8.34 -1.50 5.81
CA ALA A 55 8.03 -0.91 4.51
C ALA A 55 6.72 -1.45 3.90
N ILE A 56 6.47 -2.76 4.02
CA ILE A 56 5.23 -3.40 3.54
C ILE A 56 4.01 -2.87 4.29
N VAL A 57 4.08 -2.76 5.62
CA VAL A 57 2.99 -2.24 6.46
C VAL A 57 2.68 -0.78 6.11
N ILE A 58 3.71 0.05 5.92
CA ILE A 58 3.55 1.45 5.49
C ILE A 58 2.85 1.51 4.12
N GLY A 59 3.27 0.68 3.16
CA GLY A 59 2.67 0.63 1.83
C GLY A 59 1.20 0.21 1.84
N LEU A 60 0.87 -0.85 2.57
CA LEU A 60 -0.51 -1.32 2.73
C LEU A 60 -1.40 -0.26 3.40
N ALA A 61 -0.90 0.39 4.46
CA ALA A 61 -1.63 1.45 5.16
C ALA A 61 -1.96 2.62 4.23
N ALA A 62 -0.98 3.10 3.44
CA ALA A 62 -1.18 4.18 2.48
C ALA A 62 -2.25 3.87 1.42
N ILE A 63 -2.27 2.64 0.88
CA ILE A 63 -3.27 2.20 -0.10
C ILE A 63 -4.68 2.20 0.51
N VAL A 64 -4.82 1.62 1.71
CA VAL A 64 -6.11 1.57 2.43
C VAL A 64 -6.62 2.97 2.75
N ILE A 65 -5.75 3.88 3.21
CA ILE A 65 -6.10 5.29 3.46
C ILE A 65 -6.62 5.95 2.18
N GLY A 66 -5.89 5.78 1.08
CA GLY A 66 -6.27 6.34 -0.22
C GLY A 66 -7.65 5.86 -0.69
N GLU A 67 -7.92 4.57 -0.55
CA GLU A 67 -9.20 3.98 -0.94
C GLU A 67 -10.37 4.45 -0.05
N VAL A 68 -10.13 4.66 1.25
CA VAL A 68 -11.15 5.20 2.18
C VAL A 68 -11.48 6.66 1.87
N ILE A 69 -10.51 7.49 1.48
CA ILE A 69 -10.72 8.91 1.19
C ILE A 69 -11.46 9.13 -0.13
N LEU A 70 -11.07 8.41 -1.20
CA LEU A 70 -11.70 8.58 -2.52
C LEU A 70 -12.92 7.67 -2.76
N GLY A 71 -13.24 6.75 -1.86
CA GLY A 71 -14.39 5.84 -1.96
C GLY A 71 -14.22 4.75 -3.02
N LYS A 72 -15.32 4.06 -3.37
CA LYS A 72 -15.33 3.00 -4.41
C LYS A 72 -15.08 3.58 -5.81
N VAL A 73 -13.81 3.79 -6.15
CA VAL A 73 -13.38 4.16 -7.50
C VAL A 73 -13.16 2.92 -8.36
N ILE A 74 -13.81 2.89 -9.53
CA ILE A 74 -13.85 1.72 -10.44
C ILE A 74 -12.62 1.69 -11.37
N SER A 75 -12.04 2.84 -11.70
CA SER A 75 -10.92 2.97 -12.65
C SER A 75 -9.55 2.79 -11.97
N PHE A 76 -8.65 2.06 -12.64
CA PHE A 76 -7.28 1.80 -12.17
C PHE A 76 -6.47 3.09 -11.94
N TRP A 77 -6.61 4.07 -12.83
CA TRP A 77 -5.92 5.35 -12.72
C TRP A 77 -6.33 6.12 -11.46
N MET A 78 -7.63 6.07 -11.12
CA MET A 78 -8.15 6.70 -9.91
C MET A 78 -7.72 5.98 -8.63
N LYS A 79 -7.54 4.64 -8.68
CA LYS A 79 -6.96 3.87 -7.57
C LYS A 79 -5.49 4.21 -7.35
N LEU A 80 -4.72 4.39 -8.42
CA LEU A 80 -3.33 4.79 -8.32
C LEU A 80 -3.19 6.21 -7.74
N SER A 81 -3.98 7.17 -8.24
CA SER A 81 -3.99 8.52 -7.68
C SER A 81 -4.47 8.53 -6.22
N ALA A 82 -5.44 7.67 -5.87
CA ALA A 82 -5.89 7.52 -4.50
C ALA A 82 -4.77 7.03 -3.58
N ALA A 83 -3.98 6.04 -3.99
CA ALA A 83 -2.84 5.55 -3.21
C ALA A 83 -1.75 6.64 -3.03
N VAL A 84 -1.52 7.47 -4.05
CA VAL A 84 -0.59 8.61 -3.96
C VAL A 84 -1.09 9.66 -2.97
N VAL A 85 -2.38 10.01 -3.01
CA VAL A 85 -2.97 10.93 -2.02
C VAL A 85 -2.94 10.32 -0.62
N GLY A 86 -3.22 9.02 -0.49
CA GLY A 86 -3.18 8.29 0.77
C GLY A 86 -1.78 8.23 1.39
N SER A 87 -0.73 8.13 0.59
CA SER A 87 0.65 8.15 1.09
C SER A 87 1.04 9.54 1.63
N VAL A 88 0.64 10.62 0.96
CA VAL A 88 0.88 11.99 1.45
C VAL A 88 0.19 12.21 2.81
N VAL A 89 -1.08 11.80 2.93
CA VAL A 89 -1.82 11.90 4.21
C VAL A 89 -1.14 11.10 5.32
N TYR A 90 -0.71 9.86 5.02
CA TYR A 90 0.05 9.03 5.96
C TYR A 90 1.32 9.73 6.47
N PHE A 91 2.11 10.33 5.58
CA PHE A 91 3.36 11.01 5.94
C PHE A 91 3.12 12.31 6.72
N VAL A 92 2.06 13.06 6.42
CA VAL A 92 1.66 14.25 7.20
C VAL A 92 1.28 13.85 8.63
N ILE A 93 0.47 12.81 8.79
CA ILE A 93 0.10 12.27 10.11
C ILE A 93 1.37 11.84 10.86
N ARG A 94 2.24 11.07 10.20
CA ARG A 94 3.53 10.63 10.79
C ARG A 94 4.41 11.81 11.22
N GLY A 95 4.45 12.88 10.44
CA GLY A 95 5.22 14.09 10.74
C GLY A 95 4.70 14.85 11.97
N ILE A 96 3.38 15.01 12.09
CA ILE A 96 2.74 15.63 13.26
C ILE A 96 3.02 14.82 14.52
N VAL A 97 3.00 13.48 14.43
CA VAL A 97 3.32 12.60 15.56
C VAL A 97 4.77 12.77 16.02
N LEU A 98 5.71 12.95 15.09
CA LEU A 98 7.13 13.13 15.42
C LEU A 98 7.39 14.47 16.13
N GLN A 99 6.64 15.52 15.79
CA GLN A 99 6.76 16.85 16.42
C GLN A 99 6.27 16.88 17.87
N LEU A 100 5.44 15.92 18.29
CA LEU A 100 4.96 15.80 19.67
C LEU A 100 6.00 15.18 20.63
N GLY A 101 7.24 14.95 20.17
CA GLY A 101 8.42 14.89 21.05
C GLY A 101 8.63 13.59 21.84
N MET A 102 8.27 12.44 21.29
CA MET A 102 8.53 11.14 21.91
C MET A 102 9.71 10.41 21.23
N ASP A 103 10.52 9.68 22.02
CA ASP A 103 11.81 9.10 21.61
C ASP A 103 11.73 7.95 20.59
N ALA A 104 12.68 7.99 19.64
CA ALA A 104 12.78 7.18 18.41
C ALA A 104 12.82 5.65 18.56
N ASN A 105 13.07 5.11 19.75
CA ASN A 105 13.25 3.68 19.98
C ASN A 105 11.95 2.98 20.46
N ASP A 106 11.11 3.69 21.22
CA ASP A 106 9.70 3.33 21.51
C ASP A 106 8.73 3.81 20.40
N MET A 107 9.25 4.56 19.42
CA MET A 107 8.49 5.09 18.28
C MET A 107 7.82 4.04 17.40
N LYS A 108 8.32 2.81 17.24
CA LYS A 108 7.63 1.84 16.37
C LYS A 108 6.27 1.44 16.95
N MET A 109 6.17 1.23 18.26
CA MET A 109 4.92 0.88 18.94
C MET A 109 4.00 2.09 19.08
N LEU A 110 4.55 3.22 19.50
CA LEU A 110 3.77 4.42 19.80
C LEU A 110 3.32 5.13 18.50
N SER A 111 4.16 5.15 17.46
CA SER A 111 3.75 5.58 16.12
C SER A 111 2.68 4.64 15.54
N ALA A 112 2.79 3.32 15.74
CA ALA A 112 1.75 2.39 15.29
C ALA A 112 0.40 2.61 15.99
N ILE A 113 0.39 2.83 17.31
CA ILE A 113 -0.83 3.10 18.08
C ILE A 113 -1.45 4.44 17.69
N ILE A 114 -0.64 5.49 17.51
CA ILE A 114 -1.17 6.81 17.14
C ILE A 114 -1.58 6.86 15.67
N VAL A 115 -0.85 6.19 14.76
CA VAL A 115 -1.31 5.99 13.38
C VAL A 115 -2.62 5.20 13.39
N ALA A 116 -2.76 4.17 14.22
CA ALA A 116 -4.01 3.42 14.35
C ALA A 116 -5.16 4.30 14.89
N LEU A 117 -4.92 5.17 15.86
CA LEU A 117 -5.91 6.13 16.37
C LEU A 117 -6.25 7.21 15.34
N ALA A 118 -5.25 7.78 14.67
CA ALA A 118 -5.41 8.79 13.63
C ALA A 118 -6.05 8.23 12.36
N LEU A 119 -5.95 6.92 12.12
CA LEU A 119 -6.71 6.17 11.11
C LEU A 119 -8.13 5.85 11.57
N ALA A 120 -8.33 5.56 12.86
CA ALA A 120 -9.65 5.29 13.41
C ALA A 120 -10.56 6.53 13.32
N VAL A 121 -10.02 7.74 13.49
CA VAL A 121 -10.78 9.00 13.39
C VAL A 121 -11.45 9.20 12.00
N PRO A 122 -10.74 9.16 10.86
CA PRO A 122 -11.35 9.30 9.54
C PRO A 122 -12.23 8.10 9.18
N VAL A 123 -11.87 6.88 9.59
CA VAL A 123 -12.72 5.68 9.38
C VAL A 123 -14.04 5.79 10.15
N MET A 124 -14.00 6.26 11.40
CA MET A 124 -15.16 6.41 12.25
C MET A 124 -16.03 7.60 11.81
N SER A 125 -15.42 8.71 11.38
CA SER A 125 -16.12 9.82 10.75
C SER A 125 -16.82 9.39 9.45
N ALA A 126 -16.15 8.62 8.59
CA ALA A 126 -16.75 8.03 7.39
C ALA A 126 -17.89 7.06 7.73
N LYS A 127 -17.74 6.22 8.76
CA LYS A 127 -18.76 5.28 9.23
C LYS A 127 -19.99 6.01 9.82
N ILE A 128 -19.78 7.09 10.57
CA ILE A 128 -20.84 7.94 11.12
C ILE A 128 -21.61 8.64 9.99
N ARG A 129 -20.91 9.13 8.97
CA ARG A 129 -21.53 9.74 7.77
C ARG A 129 -22.35 8.72 6.98
N ALA A 130 -21.87 7.49 6.83
CA ALA A 130 -22.62 6.39 6.22
C ALA A 130 -23.84 5.97 7.06
N LYS A 131 -23.74 5.96 8.40
CA LYS A 131 -24.86 5.66 9.31
C LYS A 131 -25.92 6.76 9.30
N ARG A 132 -25.52 8.03 9.12
CA ARG A 132 -26.46 9.16 8.93
C ARG A 132 -27.18 9.12 7.57
N ALA A 133 -26.58 8.52 6.55
CA ALA A 133 -27.22 8.30 5.25
C ALA A 133 -28.25 7.15 5.27
N TYR A 134 -28.14 6.21 6.21
CA TYR A 134 -29.16 5.21 6.48
C TYR A 134 -30.13 5.72 7.54
N SER A 135 -30.99 6.68 7.17
CA SER A 135 -32.21 6.96 7.92
C SER A 135 -33.26 5.93 7.47
N PRO A 136 -33.71 5.02 8.34
CA PRO A 136 -34.89 4.23 8.07
C PRO A 136 -36.09 5.18 8.20
N LYS A 137 -36.42 5.87 7.11
CA LYS A 137 -37.73 6.48 6.93
C LYS A 137 -38.42 5.73 5.81
N GLY A 138 -39.28 4.81 6.23
CA GLY A 138 -40.10 3.98 5.36
C GLY A 138 -40.66 2.79 6.11
N GLU A 139 -41.35 3.03 7.22
CA GLU A 139 -42.79 2.77 7.40
C GLU A 139 -43.36 3.88 8.30
#